data_AF-A0A087TUT9-F1
#
_entry.id   AF-A0A087TUT9-F1
#
_cell.length_a   1.000
_cell.length_b   1.000
_cell.length_c   1.000
_cell.angle_alpha   90.00
_cell.angle_beta   90.00
_cell.angle_gamma   90.00
#
_symmetry.space_group_name_H-M   'P 1'
#
loop_
_entity.id
_entity.type
_entity.pdbx_description
1 polymer ?
#
loop_
_entity_poly.entity_id
_entity_poly.type
_entity_poly.pdbx_seq_one_letter_code
_entity_poly.pdbx_strand_id
1 'polypeptide(L)'
;MVVHRNEIHNANTEKLQRIYQKDPPSKSSIFQWKKNFLETGSISGEKRSGSPCTSDFDVEHVRETFLHNPRRSVRSAARELDMPISTVYKVIKKILRLCAYKVQIIQILEPDDRPRRMAFATDMLRRIEDDAEFLKCIMFSDEASFHLSAIVNRHNVCIWGSVNPHEYREAQRDSPKSRYLRNRAESRKPKRFEDYIMVDKIFVADSEEPSS
;
A
#
# COMPACT_ATOMS: atom_id res chain seq x y z
N MET A 1 -21.92 44.51 -49.15
CA MET A 1 -22.38 43.94 -47.85
C MET A 1 -21.27 43.39 -46.96
N VAL A 2 -20.08 43.03 -47.47
CA VAL A 2 -18.98 42.46 -46.64
C VAL A 2 -18.27 43.53 -45.79
N VAL A 3 -18.16 44.75 -46.30
CA VAL A 3 -17.45 45.88 -45.65
C VAL A 3 -18.10 46.28 -44.31
N HIS A 4 -19.43 46.41 -44.29
CA HIS A 4 -20.18 46.84 -43.11
C HIS A 4 -20.18 45.82 -41.95
N ARG A 5 -20.09 44.51 -42.26
CA ARG A 5 -19.96 43.46 -41.23
C ARG A 5 -18.59 43.49 -40.55
N ASN A 6 -17.54 43.93 -41.23
CA ASN A 6 -16.20 44.04 -40.67
C ASN A 6 -16.06 45.25 -39.73
N GLU A 7 -16.72 46.37 -40.02
CA GLU A 7 -16.73 47.58 -39.17
C GLU A 7 -17.38 47.31 -37.80
N ILE A 8 -18.55 46.64 -37.78
CA ILE A 8 -19.26 46.28 -36.55
C ILE A 8 -18.42 45.34 -35.69
N HIS A 9 -17.67 44.43 -36.31
CA HIS A 9 -16.80 43.54 -35.56
C HIS A 9 -15.60 44.28 -34.95
N ASN A 10 -14.94 45.16 -35.71
CA ASN A 10 -13.81 45.95 -35.23
C ASN A 10 -14.19 46.91 -34.09
N ALA A 11 -15.34 47.58 -34.21
CA ALA A 11 -15.83 48.49 -33.16
C ALA A 11 -16.11 47.75 -31.83
N ASN A 12 -16.61 46.50 -31.92
CA ASN A 12 -16.84 45.68 -30.74
C ASN A 12 -15.54 45.13 -30.14
N THR A 13 -14.52 44.81 -30.95
CA THR A 13 -13.22 44.37 -30.44
C THR A 13 -12.49 45.47 -29.69
N GLU A 14 -12.50 46.70 -30.20
CA GLU A 14 -11.90 47.86 -29.52
C GLU A 14 -12.57 48.13 -28.17
N LYS A 15 -13.90 48.03 -28.11
CA LYS A 15 -14.67 48.21 -26.87
C LYS A 15 -14.36 47.11 -25.84
N LEU A 16 -14.27 45.86 -26.26
CA LEU A 16 -13.93 44.75 -25.37
C LEU A 16 -12.49 44.85 -24.85
N GLN A 17 -11.54 45.26 -25.69
CA GLN A 17 -10.15 45.42 -25.30
C GLN A 17 -9.97 46.58 -24.29
N ARG A 18 -10.70 47.69 -24.46
CA ARG A 18 -10.70 48.80 -23.48
C ARG A 18 -11.25 48.40 -22.11
N ILE A 19 -12.31 47.60 -22.07
CA ILE A 19 -12.98 47.21 -20.82
C ILE A 19 -12.22 46.09 -20.10
N TYR A 20 -11.75 45.09 -20.83
CA TYR A 20 -11.22 43.84 -20.26
C TYR A 20 -9.71 43.67 -20.37
N GLN A 21 -9.01 44.57 -21.07
CA GLN A 21 -7.54 44.59 -21.21
C GLN A 21 -6.97 43.24 -21.69
N LYS A 22 -7.74 42.52 -22.51
CA LYS A 22 -7.39 41.23 -23.10
C LYS A 22 -7.61 41.29 -24.60
N ASP A 23 -6.83 40.49 -25.33
CA ASP A 23 -7.00 40.36 -26.76
C ASP A 23 -8.40 39.82 -27.08
N PRO A 24 -9.06 40.39 -28.12
CA PRO A 24 -10.40 39.99 -28.48
C PRO A 24 -10.43 38.53 -28.97
N PRO A 25 -11.49 37.77 -28.65
CA PRO A 25 -11.69 36.43 -29.20
C PRO A 25 -11.75 36.45 -30.73
N SER A 26 -11.31 35.37 -31.36
CA SER A 26 -11.39 35.20 -32.82
C SER A 26 -12.82 35.39 -33.33
N LYS A 27 -12.95 35.94 -34.55
CA LYS A 27 -14.24 36.09 -35.25
C LYS A 27 -15.02 34.77 -35.26
N SER A 28 -14.34 33.66 -35.51
CA SER A 28 -14.95 32.32 -35.56
C SER A 28 -15.51 31.88 -34.20
N SER A 29 -14.81 32.18 -33.09
CA SER A 29 -15.29 31.89 -31.74
C SER A 29 -16.55 32.68 -31.40
N ILE A 30 -16.60 33.96 -31.79
CA ILE A 30 -17.76 34.83 -31.57
C ILE A 30 -18.97 34.35 -32.38
N PHE A 31 -18.77 33.96 -33.64
CA PHE A 31 -19.85 33.39 -34.46
C PHE A 31 -20.32 32.05 -33.91
N GLN A 32 -19.42 31.18 -33.45
CA GLN A 32 -19.78 29.92 -32.81
C GLN A 32 -20.60 30.14 -31.53
N TRP A 33 -20.19 31.09 -30.68
CA TRP A 33 -20.93 31.44 -29.46
C TRP A 33 -22.31 32.02 -29.78
N LYS A 34 -22.39 32.92 -30.75
CA LYS A 34 -23.67 33.47 -31.21
C LYS A 34 -24.59 32.36 -31.73
N LYS A 35 -24.05 31.43 -32.51
CA LYS A 35 -24.79 30.27 -33.02
C LYS A 35 -25.29 29.40 -31.86
N ASN A 36 -24.41 28.96 -30.97
CA ASN A 36 -24.77 28.14 -29.80
C ASN A 36 -25.82 28.84 -28.93
N PHE A 37 -25.68 30.14 -28.71
CA PHE A 37 -26.62 30.92 -27.88
C PHE A 37 -28.01 30.99 -28.52
N LEU A 38 -28.09 31.22 -29.83
CA LEU A 38 -29.38 31.26 -30.55
C LEU A 38 -30.05 29.89 -30.64
N GLU A 39 -29.26 28.82 -30.78
CA GLU A 39 -29.78 27.45 -30.96
C GLU A 39 -30.12 26.76 -29.63
N THR A 40 -29.30 26.93 -28.58
CA THR A 40 -29.43 26.19 -27.31
C THR A 40 -29.61 27.07 -26.08
N GLY A 41 -29.59 28.41 -26.22
CA GLY A 41 -29.67 29.34 -25.09
C GLY A 41 -28.41 29.39 -24.23
N SER A 42 -27.32 28.74 -24.65
CA SER A 42 -26.05 28.65 -23.92
C SER A 42 -24.86 28.99 -24.82
N ILE A 43 -23.86 29.65 -24.26
CA ILE A 43 -22.59 29.94 -24.96
C ILE A 43 -21.68 28.70 -24.96
N SER A 44 -21.86 27.81 -23.99
CA SER A 44 -21.07 26.59 -23.83
C SER A 44 -21.28 25.67 -25.05
N GLY A 45 -20.19 25.13 -25.59
CA GLY A 45 -20.27 24.09 -26.60
C GLY A 45 -20.92 22.81 -26.06
N GLU A 46 -21.33 21.93 -26.97
CA GLU A 46 -21.87 20.61 -26.61
C GLU A 46 -20.87 19.83 -25.75
N LYS A 47 -21.41 18.99 -24.86
CA LYS A 47 -20.59 18.07 -24.07
C LYS A 47 -19.88 17.14 -25.04
N ARG A 48 -18.54 17.21 -25.04
CA ARG A 48 -17.71 16.27 -25.79
C ARG A 48 -18.02 14.85 -25.32
N SER A 49 -18.16 13.92 -26.26
CA SER A 49 -18.15 12.50 -25.93
C SER A 49 -16.84 12.18 -25.21
N GLY A 50 -16.95 11.52 -24.06
CA GLY A 50 -15.80 11.09 -23.28
C GLY A 50 -14.97 10.06 -24.05
N SER A 51 -13.75 9.80 -23.56
CA SER A 51 -12.94 8.68 -24.02
C SER A 51 -13.72 7.36 -23.86
N PRO A 52 -13.59 6.40 -24.80
CA PRO A 52 -14.32 5.13 -24.74
C PRO A 52 -14.17 4.46 -23.37
N CYS A 53 -15.32 4.11 -22.79
CA CYS A 53 -15.38 3.34 -21.56
C CYS A 53 -14.96 1.89 -21.87
N THR A 54 -14.35 1.21 -20.89
CA THR A 54 -14.12 -0.24 -20.95
C THR A 54 -15.46 -0.95 -21.21
N SER A 55 -15.46 -1.98 -22.07
CA SER A 55 -16.70 -2.67 -22.46
C SER A 55 -17.30 -3.43 -21.26
N ASP A 56 -18.63 -3.59 -21.23
CA ASP A 56 -19.29 -4.32 -20.14
C ASP A 56 -18.82 -5.78 -20.06
N PHE A 57 -18.49 -6.38 -21.21
CA PHE A 57 -17.90 -7.72 -21.30
C PHE A 57 -16.55 -7.81 -20.57
N ASP A 58 -15.66 -6.84 -20.80
CA ASP A 58 -14.35 -6.78 -20.13
C ASP A 58 -14.50 -6.56 -18.63
N VAL A 59 -15.48 -5.75 -18.22
CA VAL A 59 -15.79 -5.52 -16.81
C VAL A 59 -16.21 -6.81 -16.13
N GLU A 60 -17.04 -7.62 -16.79
CA GLU A 60 -17.46 -8.93 -16.26
C GLU A 60 -16.29 -9.89 -16.13
N HIS A 61 -15.42 -9.97 -17.13
CA HIS A 61 -14.24 -10.83 -17.09
C HIS A 61 -13.29 -10.47 -15.93
N VAL A 62 -13.06 -9.17 -15.71
CA VAL A 62 -12.32 -8.71 -14.53
C VAL A 62 -13.05 -9.10 -13.25
N ARG A 63 -14.38 -8.93 -13.18
CA ARG A 63 -15.14 -9.33 -11.99
C ARG A 63 -14.98 -10.81 -11.70
N GLU A 64 -15.24 -11.69 -12.66
CA GLU A 64 -15.12 -13.14 -12.52
C GLU A 64 -13.71 -13.56 -12.08
N THR A 65 -12.67 -12.96 -12.67
CA THR A 65 -11.27 -13.25 -12.32
C THR A 65 -10.99 -13.02 -10.84
N PHE A 66 -11.47 -11.90 -10.28
CA PHE A 66 -11.24 -11.55 -8.88
C PHE A 66 -12.24 -12.21 -7.92
N LEU A 67 -13.42 -12.62 -8.39
CA LEU A 67 -14.32 -13.48 -7.63
C LEU A 67 -13.75 -14.88 -7.46
N HIS A 68 -13.17 -15.45 -8.53
CA HIS A 68 -12.54 -16.77 -8.49
C HIS A 68 -11.26 -16.78 -7.65
N ASN A 69 -10.41 -15.75 -7.80
CA ASN A 69 -9.19 -15.62 -7.01
C ASN A 69 -8.98 -14.18 -6.53
N PRO A 70 -9.47 -13.83 -5.33
CA PRO A 70 -9.37 -12.47 -4.80
C PRO A 70 -7.95 -12.10 -4.38
N ARG A 71 -7.03 -13.06 -4.26
CA ARG A 71 -5.59 -12.83 -3.93
C ARG A 71 -4.75 -12.50 -5.15
N ARG A 72 -5.32 -12.58 -6.36
CA ARG A 72 -4.57 -12.41 -7.60
C ARG A 72 -4.04 -10.98 -7.73
N SER A 73 -2.84 -10.84 -8.30
CA SER A 73 -2.29 -9.51 -8.56
C SER A 73 -2.94 -8.90 -9.80
N VAL A 74 -3.11 -7.57 -9.79
CA VAL A 74 -3.63 -6.81 -10.94
C VAL A 74 -2.79 -7.07 -12.19
N ARG A 75 -1.47 -7.22 -12.03
CA ARG A 75 -0.55 -7.49 -13.14
C ARG A 75 -0.74 -8.90 -13.73
N SER A 76 -1.04 -9.88 -12.87
CA SER A 76 -1.36 -11.24 -13.33
C SER A 76 -2.69 -11.26 -14.07
N ALA A 77 -3.73 -10.63 -13.52
CA ALA A 77 -5.04 -10.56 -14.18
C ALA A 77 -4.95 -9.82 -15.52
N ALA A 78 -4.20 -8.71 -15.59
CA ALA A 78 -3.95 -7.98 -16.83
C ALA A 78 -3.32 -8.84 -17.93
N ARG A 79 -2.36 -9.71 -17.58
CA ARG A 79 -1.73 -10.63 -18.55
C ARG A 79 -2.66 -11.74 -19.02
N GLU A 80 -3.52 -12.23 -18.14
CA GLU A 80 -4.47 -13.31 -18.45
C GLU A 80 -5.65 -12.83 -19.29
N LEU A 81 -6.11 -11.61 -19.04
CA LEU A 81 -7.21 -10.97 -19.76
C LEU A 81 -6.75 -10.23 -21.02
N ASP A 82 -5.45 -10.20 -21.31
CA ASP A 82 -4.83 -9.39 -22.37
C ASP A 82 -5.26 -7.91 -22.34
N MET A 83 -5.26 -7.33 -21.14
CA MET A 83 -5.67 -5.94 -20.90
C MET A 83 -4.52 -5.10 -20.35
N PRO A 84 -4.50 -3.79 -20.63
CA PRO A 84 -3.60 -2.88 -19.93
C PRO A 84 -3.84 -2.92 -18.42
N ILE A 85 -2.75 -2.95 -17.63
CA ILE A 85 -2.82 -2.94 -16.15
C ILE A 85 -3.67 -1.77 -15.64
N SER A 86 -3.57 -0.61 -16.30
CA SER A 86 -4.37 0.57 -15.97
C SER A 86 -5.87 0.35 -16.13
N THR A 87 -6.29 -0.44 -17.13
CA THR A 87 -7.69 -0.74 -17.40
C THR A 87 -8.24 -1.65 -16.31
N VAL A 88 -7.55 -2.77 -16.04
CA VAL A 88 -7.93 -3.68 -14.94
C VAL A 88 -8.00 -2.95 -13.60
N TYR A 89 -7.00 -2.11 -13.30
CA TYR A 89 -7.01 -1.31 -12.08
C TYR A 89 -8.19 -0.32 -12.01
N LYS A 90 -8.51 0.36 -13.12
CA LYS A 90 -9.66 1.27 -13.21
C LYS A 90 -10.97 0.50 -12.98
N VAL A 91 -11.15 -0.67 -13.61
CA VAL A 91 -12.33 -1.50 -13.44
C VAL A 91 -12.50 -1.89 -11.97
N ILE A 92 -11.45 -2.44 -11.35
CA ILE A 92 -11.43 -2.83 -9.94
C ILE A 92 -11.80 -1.65 -9.03
N LYS A 93 -11.17 -0.48 -9.21
CA LYS A 93 -11.31 0.66 -8.29
C LYS A 93 -12.53 1.53 -8.52
N LYS A 94 -12.89 1.79 -9.78
CA LYS A 94 -13.91 2.78 -10.14
C LYS A 94 -15.26 2.14 -10.44
N ILE A 95 -15.25 0.96 -11.05
CA ILE A 95 -16.48 0.27 -11.47
C ILE A 95 -16.91 -0.73 -10.40
N LEU A 96 -16.06 -1.70 -10.06
CA LEU A 96 -16.35 -2.74 -9.07
C LEU A 96 -16.21 -2.28 -7.61
N ARG A 97 -15.54 -1.14 -7.39
CA ARG A 97 -15.29 -0.53 -6.07
C ARG A 97 -14.62 -1.48 -5.06
N LEU A 98 -13.74 -2.36 -5.54
CA LEU A 98 -12.99 -3.28 -4.69
C LEU A 98 -11.82 -2.57 -3.99
N CYS A 99 -11.61 -2.94 -2.74
CA CYS A 99 -10.49 -2.52 -1.91
C CYS A 99 -9.46 -3.65 -1.79
N ALA A 100 -8.18 -3.27 -1.72
CA ALA A 100 -7.11 -4.21 -1.46
C ALA A 100 -6.86 -4.24 0.04
N TYR A 101 -7.18 -5.35 0.68
CA TYR A 101 -6.95 -5.57 2.10
C TYR A 101 -5.63 -6.33 2.27
N LYS A 102 -4.72 -5.79 3.09
CA LYS A 102 -3.47 -6.48 3.42
C LYS A 102 -3.77 -7.61 4.40
N VAL A 103 -3.29 -8.80 4.09
CA VAL A 103 -3.42 -9.96 4.99
C VAL A 103 -2.56 -9.72 6.22
N GLN A 104 -3.15 -9.84 7.40
CA GLN A 104 -2.42 -9.78 8.65
C GLN A 104 -1.64 -11.08 8.83
N ILE A 105 -0.35 -10.98 9.15
CA ILE A 105 0.44 -12.17 9.51
C ILE A 105 0.56 -12.16 11.03
N ILE A 106 -0.06 -13.15 11.66
CA ILE A 106 -0.07 -13.29 13.12
C ILE A 106 0.76 -14.50 13.54
N GLN A 107 1.34 -14.42 14.73
CA GLN A 107 1.96 -15.57 15.39
C GLN A 107 0.85 -16.46 15.95
N ILE A 108 0.96 -17.77 15.72
CA ILE A 108 0.11 -18.75 16.39
C ILE A 108 0.50 -18.73 17.87
N LEU A 109 -0.49 -18.55 18.75
CA LEU A 109 -0.32 -18.72 20.18
C LEU A 109 -0.89 -20.09 20.55
N GLU A 110 -0.07 -20.90 21.21
CA GLU A 110 -0.53 -22.13 21.82
C GLU A 110 -1.39 -21.82 23.07
N PRO A 111 -2.32 -22.71 23.47
CA PRO A 111 -3.16 -22.49 24.65
C PRO A 111 -2.36 -22.16 25.92
N ASP A 112 -1.15 -22.73 26.04
CA ASP A 112 -0.23 -22.54 27.17
C ASP A 112 0.54 -21.21 27.12
N ASP A 113 0.61 -20.55 25.97
CA ASP A 113 1.33 -19.28 25.85
C ASP A 113 0.64 -18.17 26.64
N ARG A 114 -0.69 -18.18 26.66
CA ARG A 114 -1.48 -17.18 27.39
C ARG A 114 -1.14 -17.15 28.90
N PRO A 115 -1.23 -18.27 29.64
CA PRO A 115 -0.86 -18.28 31.05
C PRO A 115 0.63 -18.00 31.27
N ARG A 116 1.54 -18.51 30.42
CA ARG A 116 2.98 -18.23 30.53
C ARG A 116 3.30 -16.75 30.37
N ARG A 117 2.72 -16.09 29.36
CA ARG A 117 2.88 -14.65 29.12
C ARG A 117 2.31 -13.82 30.26
N MET A 118 1.17 -14.22 30.83
CA MET A 118 0.56 -13.53 31.98
C MET A 118 1.44 -13.67 33.23
N ALA A 119 1.95 -14.88 33.51
CA ALA A 119 2.85 -15.11 34.63
C ALA A 119 4.13 -14.29 34.49
N PHE A 120 4.75 -14.30 33.31
CA PHE A 120 5.93 -13.48 33.01
C PHE A 120 5.66 -11.98 33.19
N ALA A 121 4.55 -11.47 32.66
CA ALA A 121 4.21 -10.05 32.79
C ALA A 121 3.97 -9.67 34.26
N THR A 122 3.30 -10.52 35.03
CA THR A 122 3.05 -10.31 36.45
C THR A 122 4.36 -10.29 37.25
N ASP A 123 5.29 -11.21 36.94
CA ASP A 123 6.60 -11.28 37.58
C ASP A 123 7.45 -10.05 37.25
N MET A 124 7.49 -9.63 35.97
CA MET A 124 8.20 -8.42 35.56
C MET A 124 7.64 -7.16 36.22
N LEU A 125 6.31 -7.04 36.34
CA LEU A 125 5.69 -5.91 37.03
C LEU A 125 6.11 -5.83 38.50
N ARG A 126 6.11 -6.96 39.22
CA ARG A 126 6.57 -7.00 40.62
C ARG A 126 8.01 -6.54 40.76
N ARG A 127 8.92 -7.04 39.90
CA ARG A 127 10.33 -6.64 39.94
C ARG A 127 10.55 -5.15 39.69
N ILE A 128 9.70 -4.54 38.85
CA ILE A 128 9.73 -3.08 38.60
C ILE A 128 9.23 -2.30 39.82
N GLU A 129 8.23 -2.83 40.55
CA GLU A 129 7.71 -2.21 41.77
C GLU A 129 8.68 -2.35 42.95
N ASP A 130 9.36 -3.48 43.05
CA ASP A 130 10.28 -3.81 44.15
C ASP A 130 11.62 -3.05 44.03
N ASP A 131 12.09 -2.81 42.80
CA ASP A 131 13.37 -2.12 42.55
C ASP A 131 13.23 -1.08 41.42
N ALA A 132 13.36 0.21 41.80
CA ALA A 132 13.28 1.34 40.88
C ALA A 132 14.41 1.38 39.83
N GLU A 133 15.54 0.70 40.10
CA GLU A 133 16.70 0.65 39.21
C GLU A 133 16.71 -0.59 38.30
N PHE A 134 15.83 -1.56 38.56
CA PHE A 134 15.75 -2.85 37.84
C PHE A 134 15.76 -2.69 36.31
N LEU A 135 14.99 -1.74 35.78
CA LEU A 135 14.91 -1.51 34.33
C LEU A 135 16.24 -1.07 33.71
N LYS A 136 17.14 -0.43 34.48
CA LYS A 136 18.46 -0.01 33.99
C LYS A 136 19.43 -1.17 33.85
N CYS A 137 19.16 -2.28 34.53
CA CYS A 137 19.98 -3.50 34.49
C CYS A 137 19.56 -4.47 33.38
N ILE A 138 18.47 -4.18 32.65
CA ILE A 138 17.98 -5.05 31.57
C ILE A 138 18.63 -4.68 30.25
N MET A 139 19.27 -5.65 29.61
CA MET A 139 19.74 -5.56 28.23
C MET A 139 19.02 -6.58 27.36
N PHE A 140 18.47 -6.13 26.23
CA PHE A 140 17.84 -6.99 25.25
C PHE A 140 18.78 -7.20 24.05
N SER A 141 18.85 -8.44 23.58
CA SER A 141 19.43 -8.81 22.29
C SER A 141 18.41 -9.62 21.49
N ASP A 142 18.33 -9.39 20.18
CA ASP A 142 17.51 -10.20 19.28
C ASP A 142 18.35 -10.82 18.14
N GLU A 143 17.86 -11.92 17.59
CA GLU A 143 18.39 -12.52 16.37
C GLU A 143 17.35 -12.39 15.26
N ALA A 144 17.75 -11.79 14.13
CA ALA A 144 16.90 -11.66 12.95
C ALA A 144 17.30 -12.69 11.88
N SER A 145 16.37 -13.57 11.51
CA SER A 145 16.54 -14.51 10.40
C SER A 145 15.98 -13.92 9.10
N PHE A 146 16.79 -13.89 8.05
CA PHE A 146 16.39 -13.43 6.71
C PHE A 146 16.36 -14.63 5.75
N HIS A 147 15.20 -14.89 5.14
CA HIS A 147 15.09 -15.89 4.09
C HIS A 147 15.42 -15.27 2.73
N LEU A 148 16.38 -15.85 2.01
CA LEU A 148 16.73 -15.42 0.63
C LEU A 148 15.69 -15.84 -0.40
N SER A 149 14.81 -16.78 -0.07
CA SER A 149 13.67 -17.12 -0.91
C SER A 149 12.62 -16.03 -0.78
N ALA A 150 12.36 -15.29 -1.87
CA ALA A 150 11.38 -14.20 -1.96
C ALA A 150 9.91 -14.63 -1.76
N ILE A 151 9.69 -15.82 -1.18
CA ILE A 151 8.40 -16.51 -1.00
C ILE A 151 7.50 -15.76 0.00
N VAL A 152 8.05 -14.90 0.87
CA VAL A 152 7.29 -14.18 1.90
C VAL A 152 7.40 -12.66 1.74
N ASN A 153 7.17 -12.14 0.52
CA ASN A 153 7.00 -10.70 0.36
C ASN A 153 5.60 -10.27 0.84
N ARG A 154 5.50 -9.88 2.12
CA ARG A 154 4.26 -9.37 2.77
C ARG A 154 3.62 -8.22 2.00
N HIS A 155 4.39 -7.46 1.20
CA HIS A 155 3.88 -6.35 0.41
C HIS A 155 3.02 -6.78 -0.78
N ASN A 156 3.17 -8.03 -1.24
CA ASN A 156 2.43 -8.57 -2.39
C ASN A 156 1.18 -9.36 -1.99
N VAL A 157 0.95 -9.60 -0.69
CA VAL A 157 -0.19 -10.38 -0.21
C VAL A 157 -1.34 -9.44 0.13
N CYS A 158 -2.25 -9.26 -0.82
CA CYS A 158 -3.50 -8.54 -0.62
C CYS A 158 -4.69 -9.35 -1.14
N ILE A 159 -5.85 -9.10 -0.56
CA ILE A 159 -7.12 -9.68 -0.96
C ILE A 159 -8.01 -8.56 -1.46
N TRP A 160 -8.53 -8.70 -2.67
CA TRP A 160 -9.47 -7.77 -3.26
C TRP A 160 -10.89 -8.13 -2.84
N GLY A 161 -11.60 -7.16 -2.25
CA GLY A 161 -12.97 -7.36 -1.79
C GLY A 161 -13.71 -6.04 -1.60
N SER A 162 -15.04 -6.10 -1.57
CA SER A 162 -15.88 -4.96 -1.20
C SER A 162 -15.83 -4.73 0.32
N VAL A 163 -15.79 -5.80 1.09
CA VAL A 163 -15.72 -5.81 2.56
C VAL A 163 -14.39 -6.42 3.01
N ASN A 164 -13.88 -5.99 4.17
CA ASN A 164 -12.69 -6.56 4.76
C ASN A 164 -12.96 -8.03 5.13
N PRO A 165 -12.21 -9.00 4.58
CA PRO A 165 -12.44 -10.41 4.84
C PRO A 165 -11.90 -10.86 6.22
N HIS A 166 -11.24 -9.97 6.97
CA HIS A 166 -10.62 -10.27 8.28
C HIS A 166 -9.67 -11.49 8.25
N GLU A 167 -9.09 -11.74 7.07
CA GLU A 167 -8.19 -12.86 6.88
C GLU A 167 -6.81 -12.56 7.48
N TYR A 168 -6.37 -13.50 8.29
CA TYR A 168 -5.01 -13.57 8.78
C TYR A 168 -4.32 -14.82 8.25
N ARG A 169 -3.00 -14.76 8.16
CA ARG A 169 -2.16 -15.90 7.85
C ARG A 169 -1.26 -16.16 9.04
N GLU A 170 -1.32 -17.39 9.51
CA GLU A 170 -0.45 -17.86 10.55
C GLU A 170 0.95 -18.09 9.99
N ALA A 171 1.96 -17.57 10.68
CA ALA A 171 3.36 -17.83 10.35
C ALA A 171 4.03 -18.54 11.54
N GLN A 172 4.52 -19.75 11.27
CA GLN A 172 5.39 -20.46 12.19
C GLN A 172 6.79 -19.84 12.14
N ARG A 173 7.29 -19.39 13.29
CA ARG A 173 8.60 -18.73 13.40
C ARG A 173 9.75 -19.72 13.18
N ASP A 174 9.53 -20.98 13.57
CA ASP A 174 10.58 -22.00 13.67
C ASP A 174 10.40 -23.10 12.62
N SER A 175 10.53 -22.75 11.34
CA SER A 175 10.79 -23.77 10.31
C SER A 175 12.20 -24.35 10.50
N PRO A 176 12.46 -25.64 10.20
CA PRO A 176 13.78 -26.24 10.37
C PRO A 176 14.88 -25.42 9.69
N LYS A 177 15.79 -24.87 10.50
CA LYS A 177 16.92 -24.06 10.02
C LYS A 177 17.79 -24.92 9.11
N SER A 178 17.79 -24.67 7.80
CA SER A 178 18.78 -25.28 6.90
C SER A 178 20.12 -24.58 7.09
N ARG A 179 21.00 -25.21 7.87
CA ARG A 179 22.35 -24.72 8.14
C ARG A 179 23.24 -24.97 6.93
N TYR A 180 23.17 -24.12 5.92
CA TYR A 180 24.18 -24.13 4.86
C TYR A 180 25.47 -23.47 5.39
N LEU A 181 26.29 -24.24 6.11
CA LEU A 181 27.70 -23.89 6.28
C LEU A 181 28.38 -24.07 4.92
N ARG A 182 28.53 -22.97 4.17
CA ARG A 182 29.48 -22.92 3.06
C ARG A 182 30.88 -22.85 3.68
N ASN A 183 31.62 -23.96 3.63
CA ASN A 183 33.02 -24.02 4.01
C ASN A 183 33.81 -22.93 3.27
N ARG A 184 34.22 -21.89 4.00
CA ARG A 184 35.36 -21.05 3.61
C ARG A 184 36.00 -20.48 4.88
N ALA A 185 37.30 -20.79 5.03
CA ALA A 185 38.22 -20.36 6.07
C ALA A 185 38.34 -21.27 7.32
N GLU A 186 38.76 -22.51 7.11
CA GLU A 186 39.65 -23.18 8.08
C GLU A 186 41.04 -22.54 8.00
N SER A 187 41.31 -21.55 8.86
CA SER A 187 42.65 -21.22 9.38
C SER A 187 42.56 -19.99 10.28
N ARG A 188 42.10 -20.23 11.52
CA ARG A 188 42.47 -19.52 12.77
C ARG A 188 41.39 -19.83 13.82
N LYS A 189 41.59 -20.89 14.61
CA LYS A 189 40.97 -21.03 15.93
C LYS A 189 42.01 -20.70 17.01
N PRO A 190 41.65 -19.97 18.07
CA PRO A 190 41.99 -20.37 19.42
C PRO A 190 40.82 -21.14 20.05
N LYS A 191 41.17 -22.05 20.95
CA LYS A 191 40.30 -23.07 21.57
C LYS A 191 39.46 -22.51 22.71
N ARG A 192 38.36 -23.24 22.97
CA ARG A 192 37.45 -23.25 24.13
C ARG A 192 36.31 -22.24 24.13
N PHE A 193 35.13 -22.73 23.75
CA PHE A 193 33.82 -22.40 24.32
C PHE A 193 32.91 -23.56 23.91
N GLU A 194 33.12 -24.71 24.56
CA GLU A 194 32.11 -25.77 24.57
C GLU A 194 31.00 -25.33 25.53
N ASP A 195 29.77 -25.70 25.18
CA ASP A 195 28.54 -25.63 25.95
C ASP A 195 27.87 -24.25 26.12
N TYR A 196 27.14 -23.82 25.08
CA TYR A 196 26.00 -22.93 25.28
C TYR A 196 24.78 -23.42 24.48
N ILE A 197 24.01 -24.30 25.13
CA ILE A 197 22.56 -24.36 24.93
C ILE A 197 21.99 -23.24 25.81
N MET A 198 21.72 -22.07 25.22
CA MET A 198 20.99 -21.00 25.90
C MET A 198 19.53 -21.04 25.48
N VAL A 199 18.70 -21.62 26.35
CA VAL A 199 17.32 -21.19 26.53
C VAL A 199 17.33 -19.76 27.09
N ASP A 200 16.39 -18.94 26.62
CA ASP A 200 16.19 -17.53 26.98
C ASP A 200 16.53 -17.24 28.45
N LYS A 201 17.68 -16.58 28.68
CA LYS A 201 18.07 -16.03 29.99
C LYS A 201 18.12 -14.52 29.87
N ILE A 202 17.22 -13.85 30.59
CA ILE A 202 17.41 -12.47 31.02
C ILE A 202 18.62 -12.49 31.96
N PHE A 203 19.67 -11.74 31.62
CA PHE A 203 20.82 -11.56 32.49
C PHE A 203 20.61 -10.27 33.29
N VAL A 204 20.53 -10.38 34.61
CA VAL A 204 20.61 -9.23 35.52
C VAL A 204 22.07 -9.08 35.90
N ALA A 205 22.64 -7.89 35.67
CA ALA A 205 24.01 -7.60 36.09
C ALA A 205 24.02 -7.42 37.62
N ASP A 206 24.67 -8.34 38.34
CA ASP A 206 24.91 -8.20 39.78
C ASP A 206 25.76 -6.94 40.02
N SER A 207 25.20 -5.99 40.77
CA SER A 207 25.93 -4.85 41.31
C SER A 207 26.38 -5.21 42.73
N GLU A 208 27.67 -5.00 42.98
CA GLU A 208 28.43 -5.40 44.17
C GLU A 208 27.83 -4.92 45.50
N GLU A 209 27.76 -5.80 46.51
CA GLU A 209 27.64 -5.39 47.91
C GLU A 209 29.04 -5.07 48.50
N PRO A 210 29.23 -3.95 49.23
CA PRO A 210 30.44 -3.74 50.00
C PRO A 210 30.35 -4.39 51.38
N SER A 211 31.47 -4.99 51.77
CA SER A 211 31.78 -5.58 53.07
C SER A 211 31.46 -4.69 54.27
N SER A 212 30.78 -5.25 55.28
CA SER A 212 31.27 -5.41 56.68
C SER A 212 30.31 -6.24 57.51
#